data_AF-A0A7C4K7T7-F1
#
_entry.id   AF-A0A7C4K7T7-F1
#
_cell.length_a   1.000
_cell.length_b   1.000
_cell.length_c   1.000
_cell.angle_alpha   90.00
_cell.angle_beta   90.00
_cell.angle_gamma   90.00
#
_symmetry.space_group_name_H-M   'P 1'
#
loop_
_entity.id
_entity.type
_entity.pdbx_description
1 polymer ?
#
loop_
_entity_poly.entity_id
_entity_poly.type
_entity_poly.pdbx_seq_one_letter_code
_entity_poly.pdbx_strand_id
1 'polypeptide(L)'
;MIIAGQDHSLEAIQITPEQALEDLASLKDMIHTRRPEDQPRLEGIYLRHASARKPGRGHKHDVAYRMRNLFMDRWNLWPRLTFYRNWKDEDGNEILDGTNNHCERTIGWWIKKRYRSMRGYKQVQSALAMSRLIAFAGNHLSRGLRLADLMA
;
A
#
# COMPACT_ATOMS: atom_id res chain seq x y z
N MET A 1 5.75 -15.29 -23.69
CA MET A 1 5.92 -16.62 -23.05
C MET A 1 7.27 -16.64 -22.37
N ILE A 2 7.33 -16.93 -21.08
CA ILE A 2 8.57 -17.27 -20.38
C ILE A 2 8.71 -18.79 -20.55
N ILE A 3 9.71 -19.24 -21.30
CA ILE A 3 9.95 -20.65 -21.57
C ILE A 3 10.84 -21.19 -20.45
N ALA A 4 10.42 -22.27 -19.80
CA ALA A 4 11.22 -22.93 -18.77
C ALA A 4 12.59 -23.33 -19.34
N GLY A 5 13.67 -23.00 -18.61
CA GLY A 5 15.04 -23.37 -19.00
C GLY A 5 15.77 -22.40 -19.96
N GLN A 6 15.20 -21.24 -20.31
CA GLN A 6 15.92 -20.22 -21.09
C GLN A 6 16.64 -19.16 -20.24
N ASP A 7 16.25 -19.01 -18.97
CA ASP A 7 16.75 -17.95 -18.09
C ASP A 7 17.68 -18.54 -17.02
N HIS A 8 18.97 -18.48 -17.29
CA HIS A 8 20.05 -18.89 -16.37
C HIS A 8 20.52 -17.73 -15.47
N SER A 9 19.79 -16.62 -15.41
CA SER A 9 20.23 -15.44 -14.67
C SER A 9 20.32 -15.66 -13.16
N LEU A 10 19.51 -16.58 -12.60
CA LEU A 10 19.60 -16.98 -11.20
C LEU A 10 20.87 -17.80 -10.91
N GLU A 11 21.21 -18.74 -11.79
CA GLU A 11 22.45 -19.51 -11.70
C GLU A 11 23.69 -18.60 -11.77
N ALA A 12 23.64 -17.57 -12.62
CA ALA A 12 24.72 -16.58 -12.76
C ALA A 12 25.00 -15.78 -11.49
N ILE A 13 24.03 -15.70 -10.57
CA ILE A 13 24.20 -15.10 -9.23
C ILE A 13 24.22 -16.14 -8.10
N GLN A 14 24.40 -17.42 -8.45
CA GLN A 14 24.47 -18.55 -7.52
C GLN A 14 23.20 -18.72 -6.65
N ILE A 15 22.04 -18.38 -7.19
CA ILE A 15 20.74 -18.58 -6.55
C ILE A 15 20.01 -19.74 -7.23
N THR A 16 19.57 -20.71 -6.44
CA THR A 16 18.74 -21.81 -6.97
C THR A 16 17.30 -21.34 -7.19
N PRO A 17 16.56 -21.94 -8.14
CA PRO A 17 15.14 -21.67 -8.31
C PRO A 17 14.33 -21.85 -7.01
N GLU A 18 14.68 -22.84 -6.19
CA GLU A 18 14.03 -23.12 -4.91
C GLU A 18 14.24 -21.96 -3.94
N GLN A 19 15.46 -21.43 -3.85
CA GLN A 19 15.76 -20.28 -3.00
C GLN A 19 15.00 -19.02 -3.45
N ALA A 20 14.89 -18.79 -4.77
CA ALA A 20 14.13 -17.69 -5.33
C ALA A 20 12.62 -17.81 -5.00
N LEU A 21 12.07 -19.02 -5.02
CA LEU A 21 10.68 -19.27 -4.62
C LEU A 21 10.46 -19.06 -3.12
N GLU A 22 11.40 -19.48 -2.27
CA GLU A 22 11.35 -19.25 -0.83
C GLU A 22 11.42 -17.75 -0.48
N ASP A 23 12.23 -16.99 -1.22
CA ASP A 23 12.31 -15.53 -1.07
C ASP A 23 10.98 -14.86 -1.40
N LEU A 24 10.32 -15.31 -2.48
CA LEU A 24 8.99 -14.82 -2.86
C LEU A 24 7.90 -15.23 -1.86
N ALA A 25 7.96 -16.45 -1.32
CA ALA A 25 7.05 -16.92 -0.28
C ALA A 25 7.23 -16.08 1.00
N SER A 26 8.48 -15.84 1.41
CA SER A 26 8.82 -14.97 2.52
C SER A 26 8.27 -13.56 2.32
N LEU A 27 8.42 -12.99 1.13
CA LEU A 27 7.86 -11.68 0.80
C LEU A 27 6.33 -11.65 0.91
N LYS A 28 5.65 -12.69 0.42
CA LYS A 28 4.20 -12.81 0.52
C LYS A 28 3.76 -12.80 1.98
N ASP A 29 4.40 -13.58 2.84
CA ASP A 29 4.08 -13.63 4.27
C ASP A 29 4.31 -12.28 4.95
N MET A 30 5.45 -11.62 4.70
CA MET A 30 5.74 -10.28 5.23
C MET A 30 4.68 -9.26 4.76
N ILE A 31 4.22 -9.33 3.51
CA ILE A 31 3.17 -8.46 2.99
C ILE A 31 1.84 -8.65 3.73
N HIS A 32 1.55 -9.86 4.21
CA HIS A 32 0.35 -10.13 5.00
C HIS A 32 0.51 -9.67 6.46
N THR A 33 1.66 -9.91 7.09
CA THR A 33 1.90 -9.54 8.48
C THR A 33 2.14 -8.04 8.66
N ARG A 34 2.80 -7.40 7.68
CA ARG A 34 3.18 -5.97 7.69
C ARG A 34 3.92 -5.54 8.95
N ARG A 35 4.83 -6.38 9.43
CA ARG A 35 5.63 -6.09 10.63
C ARG A 35 6.78 -5.14 10.30
N PRO A 36 6.94 -4.00 11.00
CA PRO A 36 8.09 -3.11 10.79
C PRO A 36 9.45 -3.82 10.95
N GLU A 37 9.52 -4.82 11.83
CA GLU A 37 10.72 -5.58 12.16
C GLU A 37 11.22 -6.48 11.02
N ASP A 38 10.42 -6.68 9.98
CA ASP A 38 10.78 -7.46 8.79
C ASP A 38 11.73 -6.69 7.84
N GLN A 39 11.99 -5.39 8.07
CA GLN A 39 12.85 -4.57 7.20
C GLN A 39 14.27 -5.14 7.01
N PRO A 40 14.99 -5.59 8.05
CA PRO A 40 16.32 -6.19 7.89
C PRO A 40 16.27 -7.52 7.13
N ARG A 41 15.17 -8.27 7.24
CA ARG A 41 14.97 -9.50 6.46
C ARG A 41 14.84 -9.19 4.97
N LEU A 42 14.11 -8.13 4.60
CA LEU A 42 14.02 -7.65 3.22
C LEU A 42 15.38 -7.19 2.67
N GLU A 43 16.17 -6.50 3.50
CA GLU A 43 17.54 -6.12 3.15
C GLU A 43 18.41 -7.35 2.87
N GLY A 44 18.38 -8.36 3.74
CA GLY A 44 19.14 -9.59 3.56
C GLY A 44 18.77 -10.32 2.26
N ILE A 45 17.49 -10.38 1.92
CA ILE A 45 17.05 -10.95 0.64
C ILE A 45 17.51 -10.09 -0.53
N TYR A 46 17.38 -8.75 -0.45
CA TYR A 46 17.87 -7.85 -1.49
C TYR A 46 19.38 -8.05 -1.75
N LEU A 47 20.20 -8.10 -0.69
CA LEU A 47 21.66 -8.29 -0.79
C LEU A 47 22.01 -9.59 -1.51
N ARG A 48 21.23 -10.66 -1.32
CA ARG A 48 21.41 -11.92 -2.05
C ARG A 48 21.23 -11.75 -3.55
N HIS A 49 20.23 -10.97 -3.98
CA HIS A 49 19.94 -10.69 -5.39
C HIS A 49 20.72 -9.48 -5.96
N ALA A 50 21.52 -8.78 -5.15
CA ALA A 50 22.12 -7.50 -5.54
C ALA A 50 23.12 -7.60 -6.70
N SER A 51 23.77 -8.76 -6.86
CA SER A 51 24.70 -9.06 -7.95
C SER A 51 24.04 -9.24 -9.32
N ALA A 52 22.69 -9.29 -9.39
CA ALA A 52 21.97 -9.44 -10.65
C ALA A 52 22.28 -8.29 -11.61
N ARG A 53 22.83 -8.63 -12.78
CA ARG A 53 23.24 -7.68 -13.80
C ARG A 53 22.03 -6.96 -14.40
N LYS A 54 22.19 -5.66 -14.68
CA LYS A 54 21.21 -4.90 -15.45
C LYS A 54 21.24 -5.36 -16.91
N PRO A 55 20.09 -5.68 -17.54
CA PRO A 55 20.06 -6.07 -18.94
C PRO A 55 20.49 -4.91 -19.84
N GLY A 56 21.07 -5.26 -20.99
CA GLY A 56 21.43 -4.29 -22.03
C GLY A 56 20.21 -3.55 -22.58
N ARG A 57 20.44 -2.38 -23.19
CA ARG A 57 19.38 -1.54 -23.77
C ARG A 57 18.61 -2.34 -24.84
N GLY A 58 17.29 -2.45 -24.70
CA GLY A 58 16.42 -3.17 -25.65
C GLY A 58 16.18 -4.65 -25.33
N HIS A 59 16.85 -5.21 -24.32
CA HIS A 59 16.59 -6.58 -23.87
C HIS A 59 15.50 -6.63 -22.80
N LYS A 60 14.78 -7.76 -22.74
CA LYS A 60 13.83 -8.03 -21.66
C LYS A 60 14.58 -8.17 -20.33
N HIS A 61 13.86 -7.91 -19.24
CA HIS A 61 14.39 -8.12 -17.90
C HIS A 61 14.38 -9.61 -17.55
N ASP A 62 15.56 -10.15 -17.25
CA ASP A 62 15.74 -11.52 -16.74
C ASP A 62 15.21 -11.65 -15.31
N VAL A 63 14.92 -12.88 -14.89
CA VAL A 63 14.32 -13.20 -13.60
C VAL A 63 15.15 -12.66 -12.44
N ALA A 64 16.48 -12.84 -12.43
CA ALA A 64 17.35 -12.33 -11.38
C ALA A 64 17.27 -10.80 -11.24
N TYR A 65 17.24 -10.08 -12.37
CA TYR A 65 17.13 -8.63 -12.36
C TYR A 65 15.75 -8.15 -11.86
N ARG A 66 14.68 -8.89 -12.19
CA ARG A 66 13.33 -8.62 -11.67
C ARG A 66 13.25 -8.86 -10.16
N MET A 67 13.86 -9.93 -9.67
CA MET A 67 13.98 -10.24 -8.24
C MET A 67 14.73 -9.12 -7.51
N ARG A 68 15.90 -8.72 -8.00
CA ARG A 68 16.67 -7.60 -7.46
C ARG A 68 15.83 -6.33 -7.32
N ASN A 69 15.14 -5.92 -8.39
CA ASN A 69 14.31 -4.71 -8.35
C ASN A 69 13.10 -4.85 -7.43
N LEU A 70 12.47 -6.03 -7.40
CA LEU A 70 11.35 -6.30 -6.49
C LEU A 70 11.79 -6.11 -5.04
N PHE A 71 12.87 -6.76 -4.62
CA PHE A 71 13.33 -6.66 -3.23
C PHE A 71 13.88 -5.28 -2.90
N MET A 72 14.57 -4.61 -3.83
CA MET A 72 14.99 -3.21 -3.67
C MET A 72 13.79 -2.28 -3.42
N ASP A 73 12.74 -2.38 -4.26
CA ASP A 73 11.53 -1.57 -4.14
C ASP A 73 10.79 -1.86 -2.83
N ARG A 74 10.63 -3.16 -2.48
CA ARG A 74 9.94 -3.56 -1.25
C ARG A 74 10.70 -3.13 0.01
N TRP A 75 12.02 -3.25 0.04
CA TRP A 75 12.85 -2.79 1.14
C TRP A 75 12.75 -1.27 1.33
N ASN A 76 12.94 -0.49 0.25
CA ASN A 76 12.87 0.98 0.30
C ASN A 76 11.49 1.50 0.73
N LEU A 77 10.42 0.83 0.32
CA LEU A 77 9.05 1.22 0.66
C LEU A 77 8.57 0.66 2.00
N TRP A 78 9.28 -0.28 2.62
CA TRP A 78 8.80 -0.97 3.82
C TRP A 78 8.40 -0.04 4.96
N PRO A 79 9.23 0.96 5.36
CA PRO A 79 8.87 1.87 6.45
C PRO A 79 7.58 2.64 6.19
N ARG A 80 7.28 2.94 4.92
CA ARG A 80 6.05 3.62 4.52
C ARG A 80 4.85 2.69 4.55
N LEU A 81 5.04 1.43 4.15
CA LEU A 81 3.98 0.41 4.12
C LEU A 81 3.56 -0.05 5.52
N THR A 82 4.48 -0.06 6.48
CA THR A 82 4.23 -0.48 7.86
C THR A 82 4.05 0.69 8.83
N PHE A 83 4.12 1.94 8.37
CA PHE A 83 4.07 3.13 9.22
C PHE A 83 2.85 3.17 10.15
N TYR A 84 1.68 2.74 9.66
CA TYR A 84 0.44 2.74 10.44
C TYR A 84 0.50 1.85 11.67
N ARG A 85 1.38 0.83 11.71
CA ARG A 85 1.59 -0.05 12.87
C ARG A 85 2.16 0.68 14.09
N ASN A 86 2.74 1.86 13.87
CA ASN A 86 3.21 2.73 14.94
C ASN A 86 2.09 3.61 15.52
N TRP A 87 0.90 3.62 14.92
CA TRP A 87 -0.23 4.41 15.41
C TRP A 87 -0.96 3.61 16.47
N LYS A 88 -0.52 3.79 17.71
CA LYS A 88 -1.06 3.13 18.89
C LYS A 88 -1.81 4.12 19.76
N ASP A 89 -2.87 3.65 20.42
CA ASP A 89 -3.56 4.43 21.46
C ASP A 89 -2.72 4.48 22.75
N GLU A 90 -3.26 5.13 23.78
CA GLU A 90 -2.60 5.28 25.09
C GLU A 90 -2.32 3.93 25.76
N ASP A 91 -3.08 2.89 25.41
CA ASP A 91 -2.95 1.52 25.92
C ASP A 91 -2.04 0.64 25.04
N GLY A 92 -1.50 1.18 23.94
CA GLY A 92 -0.60 0.48 23.02
C GLY A 92 -1.30 -0.37 21.94
N ASN A 93 -2.62 -0.29 21.81
CA ASN A 93 -3.39 -0.99 20.79
C ASN A 93 -3.31 -0.27 19.44
N GLU A 94 -3.27 -1.03 18.35
CA GLU A 94 -3.24 -0.46 17.00
C GLU A 94 -4.57 0.26 16.68
N ILE A 95 -4.47 1.54 16.32
CA ILE A 95 -5.63 2.38 15.99
C ILE A 95 -6.19 2.04 14.60
N LEU A 96 -5.31 1.64 13.67
CA LEU A 96 -5.66 1.29 12.30
C LEU A 96 -5.43 -0.19 12.05
N ASP A 97 -6.47 -0.89 11.60
CA ASP A 97 -6.42 -2.31 11.26
C ASP A 97 -5.65 -2.64 9.95
N GLY A 98 -5.03 -1.62 9.33
CA GLY A 98 -4.29 -1.76 8.08
C GLY A 98 -5.17 -1.99 6.85
N THR A 99 -6.50 -1.97 7.00
CA THR A 99 -7.44 -2.12 5.89
C THR A 99 -7.97 -0.75 5.46
N ASN A 100 -8.21 -0.61 4.15
CA ASN A 100 -8.91 0.54 3.61
C ASN A 100 -10.37 0.63 4.10
N ASN A 101 -10.88 -0.36 4.86
CA ASN A 101 -12.29 -0.49 5.18
C ASN A 101 -12.81 0.74 5.91
N HIS A 102 -12.04 1.33 6.83
CA HIS A 102 -12.47 2.55 7.52
C HIS A 102 -12.53 3.77 6.57
N CYS A 103 -11.51 3.97 5.74
CA CYS A 103 -11.47 5.05 4.74
C CYS A 103 -12.54 4.86 3.65
N GLU A 104 -12.69 3.65 3.12
CA GLU A 104 -13.68 3.30 2.11
C GLU A 104 -15.10 3.32 2.65
N ARG A 105 -15.33 2.93 3.91
CA ARG A 105 -16.62 3.11 4.58
C ARG A 105 -16.93 4.58 4.78
N THR A 106 -15.94 5.38 5.18
CA THR A 106 -16.11 6.82 5.32
C THR A 106 -16.47 7.45 3.97
N ILE A 107 -15.68 7.22 2.93
CA ILE A 107 -15.97 7.70 1.57
C ILE A 107 -17.30 7.14 1.05
N GLY A 108 -17.56 5.86 1.31
CA GLY A 108 -18.74 5.13 0.89
C GLY A 108 -20.03 5.66 1.50
N TRP A 109 -20.05 5.92 2.80
CA TRP A 109 -21.24 6.38 3.54
C TRP A 109 -21.47 7.88 3.42
N TRP A 110 -20.40 8.67 3.41
CA TRP A 110 -20.51 10.14 3.42
C TRP A 110 -20.59 10.74 2.03
N ILE A 111 -19.84 10.20 1.08
CA ILE A 111 -19.74 10.77 -0.28
C ILE A 111 -20.57 9.92 -1.24
N LYS A 112 -20.28 8.63 -1.39
CA LYS A 112 -20.88 7.81 -2.46
C LYS A 112 -22.35 7.43 -2.23
N LYS A 113 -22.77 7.07 -1.00
CA LYS A 113 -24.16 6.68 -0.69
C LYS A 113 -25.10 7.88 -0.59
N ARG A 114 -24.67 8.97 0.04
CA ARG A 114 -25.51 10.17 0.24
C ARG A 114 -25.67 11.03 -1.02
N TYR A 115 -24.74 10.97 -1.97
CA TYR A 115 -24.79 11.73 -3.23
C TYR A 115 -25.11 10.89 -4.47
N ARG A 116 -25.62 9.66 -4.29
CA ARG A 116 -25.86 8.70 -5.38
C ARG A 116 -26.78 9.22 -6.50
N SER A 117 -27.65 10.18 -6.21
CA SER A 117 -28.56 10.79 -7.19
C SER A 117 -27.93 11.91 -8.04
N MET A 118 -26.76 12.43 -7.67
CA MET A 118 -26.05 13.45 -8.47
C MET A 118 -25.01 12.80 -9.37
N ARG A 119 -25.06 13.11 -10.67
CA ARG A 119 -24.06 12.70 -11.67
C ARG A 119 -22.80 13.58 -11.56
N GLY A 120 -22.22 13.64 -10.35
CA GLY A 120 -21.07 14.48 -10.01
C GLY A 120 -21.43 15.94 -9.67
N TYR A 121 -20.44 16.67 -9.16
CA TYR A 121 -20.54 18.11 -8.91
C TYR A 121 -20.31 18.88 -10.22
N LYS A 122 -21.19 19.84 -10.53
CA LYS A 122 -21.07 20.68 -11.73
C LYS A 122 -20.06 21.82 -11.57
N GLN A 123 -19.67 22.14 -10.34
CA GLN A 123 -18.72 23.19 -9.99
C GLN A 123 -17.83 22.74 -8.83
N VAL A 124 -16.57 23.16 -8.86
CA VAL A 124 -15.58 22.87 -7.79
C VAL A 124 -16.06 23.40 -6.44
N GLN A 125 -16.65 24.59 -6.42
CA GLN A 125 -17.13 25.22 -5.19
C GLN A 125 -18.22 24.41 -4.50
N SER A 126 -19.12 23.77 -5.25
CA SER A 126 -20.14 22.89 -4.69
C SER A 126 -19.53 21.65 -4.03
N ALA A 127 -18.49 21.07 -4.63
CA ALA A 127 -17.78 19.93 -4.05
C ALA A 127 -17.11 20.31 -2.72
N LEU A 128 -16.47 21.48 -2.68
CA LEU A 128 -15.82 22.01 -1.47
C LEU A 128 -16.82 22.34 -0.37
N ALA A 129 -17.92 23.05 -0.70
CA ALA A 129 -18.96 23.42 0.25
C ALA A 129 -19.62 22.18 0.87
N MET A 130 -19.99 21.18 0.05
CA MET A 130 -20.58 19.94 0.57
C MET A 130 -19.58 19.15 1.41
N SER A 131 -18.31 19.03 0.99
CA SER A 131 -17.30 18.29 1.76
C SER A 131 -17.06 18.92 3.13
N ARG A 132 -17.01 20.26 3.20
CA ARG A 132 -16.88 21.01 4.47
C ARG A 132 -18.10 20.82 5.36
N LEU A 133 -19.30 20.92 4.80
CA LEU A 133 -20.54 20.72 5.55
C LEU A 133 -20.62 19.30 6.14
N ILE A 134 -20.28 18.28 5.34
CA ILE A 134 -20.26 16.89 5.76
C ILE A 134 -19.27 16.68 6.91
N ALA A 135 -18.05 17.20 6.80
CA ALA A 135 -17.05 17.10 7.87
C ALA A 135 -17.52 17.81 9.15
N PHE A 136 -18.06 19.02 9.01
CA PHE A 136 -18.58 19.80 10.14
C PHE A 136 -19.75 19.09 10.84
N ALA A 137 -20.72 18.57 10.09
CA ALA A 137 -21.83 17.80 10.63
C ALA A 137 -21.36 16.48 11.27
N GLY A 138 -20.38 15.81 10.66
CA GLY A 138 -19.73 14.61 11.22
C GLY A 138 -19.16 14.84 12.61
N ASN A 139 -18.47 15.97 12.82
CA ASN A 139 -17.89 16.34 14.11
C ASN A 139 -18.94 16.62 15.21
N HIS A 140 -20.20 16.84 14.84
CA HIS A 140 -21.29 17.16 15.76
C HIS A 140 -22.30 16.01 15.91
N LEU A 141 -22.03 14.82 15.36
CA LEU A 141 -22.97 13.69 15.38
C LEU A 141 -23.46 13.30 16.79
N SER A 142 -22.58 13.37 17.79
CA SER A 142 -22.92 13.00 19.18
C SER A 142 -23.74 14.05 19.93
N ARG A 143 -23.70 15.32 19.47
CA ARG A 143 -24.33 16.46 20.16
C ARG A 143 -25.51 17.06 19.37
N GLY A 144 -25.66 16.67 18.11
CA GLY A 144 -26.60 17.28 17.17
C GLY A 144 -26.06 18.57 16.58
N LEU A 145 -26.61 18.95 15.42
CA LEU A 145 -26.25 20.18 14.70
C LEU A 145 -27.51 20.95 14.32
N ARG A 146 -27.56 22.25 14.63
CA ARG A 146 -28.63 23.14 14.16
C ARG A 146 -28.24 23.76 12.82
N LEU A 147 -28.85 23.26 11.74
CA LEU A 147 -28.57 23.72 10.38
C LEU A 147 -28.89 25.20 10.15
N ALA A 148 -29.83 25.76 10.93
CA ALA A 148 -30.18 27.18 10.85
C ALA A 148 -28.99 28.12 11.12
N ASP A 149 -28.08 27.72 12.02
CA ASP A 149 -26.92 28.52 12.41
C ASP A 149 -25.85 28.59 11.29
N LEU A 150 -25.97 27.76 10.24
CA LEU A 150 -25.04 27.70 9.10
C LEU A 150 -25.54 28.46 7.86
N MET A 151 -26.82 28.86 7.85
CA MET A 151 -27.47 29.51 6.71
C MET A 151 -27.68 31.02 6.90
N ALA A 152 -27.28 31.56 8.06
CA ALA A 152 -27.26 32.99 8.38
C ALA A 152 -25.91 33.60 7.99
#